data_AF-A0A6A3AW53-F1
#
_entry.id   AF-A0A6A3AW53-F1
#
_cell.length_a   1.000
_cell.length_b   1.000
_cell.length_c   1.000
_cell.angle_alpha   90.00
_cell.angle_beta   90.00
_cell.angle_gamma   90.00
#
_symmetry.space_group_name_H-M   'P 1'
#
loop_
_entity.id
_entity.type
_entity.pdbx_description
1 polymer ?
#
loop_
_entity_poly.entity_id
_entity_poly.type
_entity_poly.pdbx_seq_one_letter_code
_entity_poly.pdbx_strand_id
1 'polypeptide(L)'
;MEFLIAWDELVPRSFIWKFIPRAVLWSVWKCRNEVIFQQGNVDSALLFFITRFRIVSWFGTSFKDVHIPFDSLIGDLKLADCNGNFNKRTPPPSSWSSPPEGFLKVNVDGAMVKGWDKGGIGGLIRDGSGSVLGSFSEKVGGGPPLLAELLTIKRGLILTEEVGYSPSQRIILESDSTNALKWIKNPDLSTLLFKSLVTDIATRVEMKGIITRHIPRAANWEADELAKAGIG
;
A
#
# COMPACT_ATOMS: atom_id res chain seq x y z
N MET A 1 -13.83 -32.53 -7.34
CA MET A 1 -12.41 -32.30 -7.69
C MET A 1 -12.27 -31.80 -9.14
N GLU A 2 -13.08 -32.32 -10.07
CA GLU A 2 -13.09 -31.98 -11.50
C GLU A 2 -13.22 -30.47 -11.81
N PHE A 3 -14.05 -29.73 -11.08
CA PHE A 3 -14.24 -28.29 -11.31
C PHE A 3 -12.94 -27.47 -11.18
N LEU A 4 -12.11 -27.75 -10.16
CA LEU A 4 -10.86 -27.00 -9.96
C LEU A 4 -9.78 -27.41 -10.97
N ILE A 5 -9.82 -28.65 -11.45
CA ILE A 5 -8.92 -29.16 -12.49
C ILE A 5 -9.26 -28.49 -13.83
N ALA A 6 -10.54 -28.51 -14.22
CA ALA A 6 -11.01 -27.81 -15.41
C ALA A 6 -10.70 -26.30 -15.36
N TRP A 7 -10.73 -25.70 -14.16
CA TRP A 7 -10.37 -24.30 -14.00
C TRP A 7 -8.88 -24.04 -14.23
N ASP A 8 -7.99 -24.89 -13.71
CA ASP A 8 -6.54 -24.76 -13.90
C ASP A 8 -6.16 -24.78 -15.40
N GLU A 9 -6.94 -25.47 -16.23
CA GLU A 9 -6.72 -25.60 -17.68
C GLU A 9 -7.21 -24.40 -18.50
N LEU A 10 -7.99 -23.47 -17.91
CA LEU A 10 -8.52 -22.30 -18.63
C LEU A 10 -7.44 -21.31 -19.08
N VAL A 11 -6.35 -21.19 -18.31
CA VAL A 11 -5.22 -20.30 -18.64
C VAL A 11 -3.91 -21.06 -18.44
N PRO A 12 -3.58 -22.01 -19.33
CA PRO A 12 -2.51 -22.98 -19.10
C PRO A 12 -1.11 -22.37 -19.08
N ARG A 13 -0.95 -21.15 -19.60
CA ARG A 13 0.32 -20.40 -19.63
C ARG A 13 0.53 -19.47 -18.43
N SER A 14 -0.45 -19.36 -17.53
CA SER A 14 -0.36 -18.52 -16.34
C SER A 14 0.06 -19.37 -15.13
N PHE A 15 1.20 -19.01 -14.54
CA PHE A 15 1.69 -19.62 -13.31
C PHE A 15 0.88 -19.17 -12.10
N ILE A 16 0.40 -17.92 -12.10
CA ILE A 16 -0.39 -17.37 -10.99
C ILE A 16 -1.85 -17.85 -11.02
N TRP A 17 -2.39 -18.15 -12.20
CA TRP A 17 -3.81 -18.46 -12.41
C TRP A 17 -4.32 -19.56 -11.51
N LYS A 18 -3.55 -20.63 -11.32
CA LYS A 18 -3.96 -21.77 -10.49
C LYS A 18 -4.31 -21.35 -9.05
N PHE A 19 -3.72 -20.29 -8.52
CA PHE A 19 -3.97 -19.84 -7.15
C PHE A 19 -5.21 -18.94 -7.02
N ILE A 20 -5.55 -18.19 -8.08
CA ILE A 20 -6.61 -17.18 -8.07
C ILE A 20 -7.98 -17.74 -7.64
N PRO A 21 -8.53 -18.79 -8.28
CA PRO A 21 -9.89 -19.26 -8.04
C PRO A 21 -10.02 -19.85 -6.64
N ARG A 22 -9.01 -20.62 -6.24
CA ARG A 22 -8.93 -21.23 -4.91
C ARG A 22 -8.94 -20.14 -3.83
N ALA A 23 -8.14 -19.09 -4.02
CA ALA A 23 -8.01 -18.01 -3.06
C ALA A 23 -9.27 -17.14 -3.01
N VAL A 24 -9.88 -16.85 -4.17
CA VAL A 24 -11.15 -16.13 -4.27
C VAL A 24 -12.25 -16.90 -3.55
N LEU A 25 -12.46 -18.17 -3.90
CA LEU A 25 -13.48 -19.02 -3.29
C LEU A 25 -13.31 -19.08 -1.77
N TRP A 26 -12.08 -19.32 -1.31
CA TRP A 26 -11.78 -19.37 0.12
C TRP A 26 -12.03 -18.02 0.81
N SER A 27 -11.57 -16.91 0.24
CA SER A 27 -11.78 -15.58 0.81
C SER A 27 -13.25 -15.19 0.89
N VAL A 28 -14.02 -15.47 -0.16
CA VAL A 28 -15.47 -15.23 -0.20
C VAL A 28 -16.18 -16.10 0.83
N TRP A 29 -15.85 -17.38 0.91
CA TRP A 29 -16.41 -18.30 1.91
C TRP A 29 -16.12 -17.81 3.34
N LYS A 30 -14.87 -17.41 3.61
CA LYS A 30 -14.46 -16.90 4.92
C LYS A 30 -15.21 -15.62 5.27
N CYS A 31 -15.30 -14.67 4.33
CA CYS A 31 -16.03 -13.41 4.50
C CYS A 31 -17.52 -13.65 4.76
N ARG A 32 -18.15 -14.57 4.00
CA ARG A 32 -19.54 -14.96 4.24
C ARG A 32 -19.75 -15.51 5.66
N ASN A 33 -18.86 -16.39 6.12
CA ASN A 33 -18.97 -16.96 7.46
C ASN A 33 -18.80 -15.92 8.56
N GLU A 34 -17.91 -14.96 8.37
CA GLU A 34 -17.72 -13.85 9.31
C GLU A 34 -18.99 -12.99 9.42
N VAL A 35 -19.65 -12.71 8.29
CA VAL A 35 -20.95 -12.01 8.27
C VAL A 35 -22.03 -12.81 8.99
N ILE A 36 -22.15 -14.10 8.69
CA ILE A 36 -23.24 -14.94 9.23
C ILE A 36 -23.06 -15.23 10.72
N PHE A 37 -21.86 -15.58 11.15
CA PHE A 37 -21.63 -16.13 12.49
C PHE A 37 -21.06 -15.11 13.47
N GLN A 38 -20.44 -14.03 13.00
CA GLN A 38 -19.79 -13.02 13.84
C GLN A 38 -20.43 -11.63 13.70
N GLN A 39 -21.58 -11.53 13.00
CA GLN A 39 -22.27 -10.27 12.70
C GLN A 39 -21.33 -9.24 12.02
N GLY A 40 -20.34 -9.73 11.27
CA GLY A 40 -19.43 -8.90 10.50
C GLY A 40 -20.12 -8.24 9.31
N ASN A 41 -19.49 -7.22 8.75
CA ASN A 41 -19.93 -6.60 7.49
C ASN A 41 -19.01 -7.01 6.33
N VAL A 42 -19.55 -7.05 5.12
CA VAL A 42 -18.73 -7.30 3.92
C VAL A 42 -17.85 -6.09 3.66
N ASP A 43 -16.54 -6.25 3.88
CA ASP A 43 -15.52 -5.29 3.49
C ASP A 43 -14.94 -5.70 2.13
N SER A 44 -15.41 -5.07 1.05
CA SER A 44 -14.95 -5.40 -0.31
C SER A 44 -13.47 -5.12 -0.54
N ALA A 45 -12.89 -4.13 0.13
CA ALA A 45 -11.49 -3.75 -0.07
C ALA A 45 -10.54 -4.66 0.70
N LEU A 46 -10.87 -4.98 1.95
CA LEU A 46 -10.19 -5.99 2.75
C LEU A 46 -10.37 -7.37 2.12
N LEU A 47 -11.55 -7.68 1.58
CA LEU A 47 -11.78 -8.92 0.84
C LEU A 47 -10.89 -8.98 -0.41
N PHE A 48 -10.84 -7.90 -1.20
CA PHE A 48 -9.95 -7.81 -2.36
C PHE A 48 -8.48 -7.95 -1.95
N PHE A 49 -8.06 -7.25 -0.90
CA PHE A 49 -6.70 -7.29 -0.37
C PHE A 49 -6.33 -8.67 0.17
N ILE A 50 -7.14 -9.26 1.05
CA ILE A 50 -6.93 -10.62 1.61
C ILE A 50 -6.92 -11.66 0.50
N THR A 51 -7.75 -11.51 -0.53
CA THR A 51 -7.76 -12.41 -1.67
C THR A 51 -6.42 -12.34 -2.40
N ARG A 52 -5.94 -11.15 -2.74
CA ARG A 52 -4.64 -10.96 -3.40
C ARG A 52 -3.49 -11.45 -2.53
N PHE A 53 -3.51 -11.12 -1.24
CA PHE A 53 -2.53 -11.61 -0.27
C PHE A 53 -2.47 -13.14 -0.22
N ARG A 54 -3.62 -13.82 -0.20
CA ARG A 54 -3.68 -15.29 -0.24
C ARG A 54 -3.11 -15.86 -1.53
N ILE A 55 -3.45 -15.25 -2.68
CA ILE A 55 -2.91 -15.65 -3.98
C ILE A 55 -1.38 -15.59 -3.97
N VAL A 56 -0.82 -14.46 -3.54
CA VAL A 56 0.64 -14.25 -3.48
C VAL A 56 1.29 -15.18 -2.47
N SER A 57 0.67 -15.38 -1.30
CA SER A 57 1.19 -16.28 -0.26
C SER A 57 1.26 -17.73 -0.77
N TRP A 58 0.18 -18.22 -1.40
CA TRP A 58 0.12 -19.59 -1.93
C TRP A 58 1.02 -19.79 -3.15
N PHE A 59 1.16 -18.76 -3.97
CA PHE A 59 2.13 -18.75 -5.07
C PHE A 59 3.56 -18.84 -4.53
N GLY A 60 3.94 -18.00 -3.57
CA GLY A 60 5.29 -17.99 -2.98
C GLY A 60 5.66 -19.29 -2.26
N THR A 61 4.70 -19.99 -1.66
CA THR A 61 4.95 -21.34 -1.10
C THR A 61 5.22 -22.39 -2.18
N SER A 62 4.66 -22.20 -3.38
CA SER A 62 4.77 -23.14 -4.50
C SER A 62 5.96 -22.85 -5.42
N PHE A 63 6.44 -21.60 -5.45
CA PHE A 63 7.53 -21.14 -6.30
C PHE A 63 8.57 -20.36 -5.48
N LYS A 64 9.49 -21.10 -4.84
CA LYS A 64 10.51 -20.52 -3.93
C LYS A 64 11.63 -19.75 -4.65
N ASP A 65 11.83 -20.00 -5.94
CA ASP A 65 12.94 -19.44 -6.73
C ASP A 65 12.57 -18.14 -7.50
N VAL A 66 11.35 -17.62 -7.29
CA VAL A 66 10.87 -16.40 -7.97
C VAL A 66 11.18 -15.18 -7.10
N HIS A 67 12.19 -14.39 -7.50
CA HIS A 67 12.60 -13.15 -6.83
C HIS A 67 11.71 -11.95 -7.19
N ILE A 68 10.40 -12.06 -6.98
CA ILE A 68 9.48 -10.91 -7.10
C ILE A 68 9.18 -10.39 -5.68
N PRO A 69 9.36 -9.08 -5.40
CA PRO A 69 8.97 -8.52 -4.11
C PRO A 69 7.49 -8.78 -3.81
N PHE A 70 7.20 -9.26 -2.60
CA PHE A 70 5.87 -9.72 -2.20
C PHE A 70 4.79 -8.65 -2.39
N ASP A 71 5.09 -7.42 -1.99
CA ASP A 71 4.17 -6.29 -2.11
C ASP A 71 3.92 -5.89 -3.56
N SER A 72 4.96 -5.97 -4.42
CA SER A 72 4.81 -5.73 -5.86
C SER A 72 3.88 -6.76 -6.50
N LEU A 73 4.01 -8.04 -6.12
CA LEU A 73 3.11 -9.09 -6.63
C LEU A 73 1.68 -8.94 -6.07
N ILE A 74 1.52 -8.45 -4.84
CA ILE A 74 0.21 -8.07 -4.31
C ILE A 74 -0.39 -6.93 -5.13
N GLY A 75 0.40 -5.93 -5.54
CA GLY A 75 -0.03 -4.80 -6.37
C GLY A 75 -0.40 -5.21 -7.80
N ASP A 76 0.37 -6.11 -8.40
CA ASP A 76 0.12 -6.63 -9.76
C ASP A 76 0.44 -8.14 -9.88
N LEU A 77 -0.61 -8.96 -9.83
CA LEU A 77 -0.49 -10.41 -9.97
C LEU A 77 0.08 -10.85 -11.32
N LYS A 78 0.00 -10.02 -12.37
CA LYS A 78 0.53 -10.36 -13.71
C LYS A 78 2.05 -10.52 -13.70
N LEU A 79 2.74 -9.96 -12.70
CA LEU A 79 4.19 -10.08 -12.57
C LEU A 79 4.64 -11.53 -12.43
N ALA A 80 3.82 -12.40 -11.83
CA ALA A 80 4.14 -13.83 -11.69
C ALA A 80 4.14 -14.61 -13.01
N ASP A 81 3.47 -14.11 -14.05
CA ASP A 81 3.43 -14.75 -15.36
C ASP A 81 4.49 -14.21 -16.33
N CYS A 82 5.22 -13.17 -15.95
CA CYS A 82 6.21 -12.50 -16.79
C CYS A 82 7.59 -13.22 -16.84
N ASN A 83 7.67 -14.47 -16.39
CA ASN A 83 8.94 -15.18 -16.20
C ASN A 83 9.57 -15.62 -17.53
N GLY A 84 10.60 -14.89 -17.95
CA GLY A 84 11.44 -15.19 -19.11
C GLY A 84 12.36 -14.07 -19.57
N ASN A 85 12.23 -12.84 -19.05
CA ASN A 85 13.15 -11.76 -19.40
C ASN A 85 13.18 -10.64 -18.33
N PHE A 86 13.72 -10.93 -17.16
CA PHE A 86 14.04 -9.91 -16.14
C PHE A 86 15.47 -9.36 -16.26
N ASN A 87 16.03 -9.37 -17.48
CA ASN A 87 16.97 -8.34 -17.93
C ASN A 87 16.22 -7.11 -18.49
N LYS A 88 14.91 -6.99 -18.25
CA LYS A 88 14.24 -5.70 -18.38
C LYS A 88 14.78 -4.81 -17.28
N ARG A 89 15.79 -4.03 -17.67
CA ARG A 89 16.18 -2.74 -17.11
C ARG A 89 15.11 -2.30 -16.13
N THR A 90 15.44 -2.30 -14.84
CA THR A 90 14.79 -1.39 -13.92
C THR A 90 14.60 -0.10 -14.71
N PRO A 91 13.36 0.41 -14.87
CA PRO A 91 13.22 1.78 -15.32
C PRO A 91 14.22 2.55 -14.46
N PRO A 92 15.09 3.39 -15.06
CA PRO A 92 16.10 4.12 -14.28
C PRO A 92 15.37 4.64 -13.05
N PRO A 93 15.88 4.37 -11.83
CA PRO A 93 15.16 4.63 -10.58
C PRO A 93 14.50 5.97 -10.78
N SER A 94 13.16 6.00 -10.86
CA SER A 94 12.45 7.20 -11.26
C SER A 94 12.82 8.21 -10.20
N SER A 95 13.79 9.06 -10.56
CA SER A 95 14.56 9.78 -9.57
C SER A 95 13.57 10.71 -8.91
N TRP A 96 13.60 10.73 -7.58
CA TRP A 96 12.87 11.74 -6.84
C TRP A 96 13.14 13.10 -7.50
N SER A 97 12.07 13.84 -7.79
CA SER A 97 12.15 15.17 -8.37
C SER A 97 11.86 16.19 -7.28
N SER A 98 12.48 17.37 -7.34
CA SER A 98 12.10 18.46 -6.45
C SER A 98 10.64 18.91 -6.71
N PRO A 99 9.93 19.40 -5.68
CA PRO A 99 8.65 20.04 -5.91
C PRO A 99 8.82 21.37 -6.69
N PRO A 100 7.75 21.86 -7.35
CA PRO A 100 7.75 23.21 -7.92
C PRO A 100 8.01 24.27 -6.85
N GLU A 101 8.44 25.46 -7.28
CA GLU A 101 8.62 26.60 -6.36
C GLU A 101 7.32 26.91 -5.60
N GLY A 102 7.46 27.23 -4.30
CA GLY A 102 6.33 27.45 -3.40
C GLY A 102 5.65 26.16 -2.90
N PHE A 103 6.21 24.98 -3.18
CA PHE A 103 5.71 23.71 -2.65
C PHE A 103 6.71 23.02 -1.72
N LEU A 104 6.16 22.36 -0.71
CA LEU A 104 6.83 21.32 0.06
C LEU A 104 6.33 19.95 -0.41
N LYS A 105 7.21 18.96 -0.38
CA LYS A 105 6.90 17.58 -0.77
C LYS A 105 7.07 16.65 0.41
N VAL A 106 6.04 15.89 0.72
CA VAL A 106 6.02 14.89 1.78
C VAL A 106 5.96 13.52 1.13
N ASN A 107 6.95 12.67 1.38
CA ASN A 107 6.97 11.28 0.96
C ASN A 107 6.70 10.40 2.18
N VAL A 108 5.73 9.48 2.09
CA VAL A 108 5.35 8.58 3.19
C VAL A 108 5.23 7.15 2.72
N ASP A 109 5.56 6.20 3.59
CA ASP A 109 5.38 4.76 3.38
C ASP A 109 5.10 4.02 4.69
N GLY A 110 4.38 2.90 4.59
CA GLY A 110 4.00 2.04 5.70
C GLY A 110 4.48 0.61 5.45
N ALA A 111 5.24 0.05 6.39
CA ALA A 111 5.77 -1.30 6.31
C ALA A 111 5.13 -2.21 7.36
N MET A 112 4.87 -3.46 6.97
CA MET A 112 4.32 -4.48 7.87
C MET A 112 5.08 -5.78 7.63
N VAL A 113 5.53 -6.44 8.71
CA VAL A 113 6.21 -7.74 8.57
C VAL A 113 5.23 -8.79 8.04
N LYS A 114 5.71 -9.88 7.43
CA LYS A 114 4.86 -10.91 6.79
C LYS A 114 3.76 -11.48 7.71
N GLY A 115 3.99 -11.51 9.02
CA GLY A 115 3.05 -12.00 10.03
C GLY A 115 2.00 -10.97 10.49
N TRP A 116 2.13 -9.70 10.08
CA TRP A 116 1.27 -8.59 10.49
C TRP A 116 1.23 -8.35 12.01
N ASP A 117 2.22 -8.85 12.76
CA ASP A 117 2.35 -8.67 14.21
C ASP A 117 3.11 -7.38 14.55
N LYS A 118 3.91 -6.86 13.61
CA LYS A 118 4.71 -5.64 13.76
C LYS A 118 4.70 -4.83 12.48
N GLY A 119 4.57 -3.52 12.62
CA GLY A 119 4.71 -2.58 11.51
C GLY A 119 5.57 -1.39 11.88
N GLY A 120 5.93 -0.63 10.86
CA GLY A 120 6.61 0.64 10.98
C GLY A 120 6.04 1.61 9.96
N ILE A 121 6.14 2.89 10.27
CA ILE A 121 5.75 3.98 9.38
C ILE A 121 6.93 4.91 9.22
N GLY A 122 7.11 5.43 8.02
CA GLY A 122 8.23 6.29 7.67
C GLY A 122 7.81 7.39 6.73
N GLY A 123 8.46 8.53 6.85
CA GLY A 123 8.24 9.61 5.92
C GLY A 123 9.15 10.80 6.16
N LEU A 124 9.23 11.65 5.16
CA LEU A 124 10.07 12.84 5.17
C LEU A 124 9.42 13.97 4.39
N ILE A 125 9.75 15.20 4.76
CA ILE A 125 9.33 16.42 4.08
C ILE A 125 10.56 17.15 3.53
N ARG A 126 10.45 17.60 2.28
CA ARG A 126 11.51 18.31 1.55
C ARG A 126 11.01 19.63 0.97
N ASP A 127 11.92 20.58 0.89
CA ASP A 127 11.70 21.84 0.16
C ASP A 127 12.02 21.73 -1.34
N GLY A 128 11.91 22.86 -2.05
CA GLY A 128 12.23 22.96 -3.48
C GLY A 128 13.71 22.74 -3.83
N SER A 129 14.63 22.87 -2.86
CA SER A 129 16.05 22.53 -3.04
C SER A 129 16.34 21.04 -2.87
N GLY A 130 15.37 20.28 -2.34
CA GLY A 130 15.54 18.89 -1.95
C GLY A 130 16.10 18.70 -0.55
N SER A 131 16.25 19.78 0.23
CA SER A 131 16.67 19.70 1.62
C SER A 131 15.56 19.08 2.47
N VAL A 132 15.92 18.11 3.31
CA VAL A 132 15.00 17.48 4.26
C VAL A 132 14.74 18.45 5.42
N LEU A 133 13.48 18.87 5.57
CA LEU A 133 13.06 19.76 6.66
C LEU A 133 12.63 18.97 7.91
N GLY A 134 12.26 17.71 7.74
CA GLY A 134 11.84 16.83 8.81
C GLY A 134 11.62 15.40 8.32
N SER A 135 11.66 14.44 9.23
CA SER A 135 11.43 13.02 8.95
C SER A 135 10.96 12.29 10.20
N PHE A 136 10.27 11.17 10.00
CA PHE A 136 9.91 10.24 11.06
C PHE A 136 10.15 8.79 10.62
N SER A 137 10.39 7.94 11.61
CA SER A 137 10.53 6.49 11.49
C SER A 137 10.02 5.91 12.81
N GLU A 138 8.78 5.44 12.82
CA GLU A 138 8.07 5.10 14.05
C GLU A 138 7.54 3.67 14.00
N LYS A 139 7.57 2.99 15.14
CA LYS A 139 6.98 1.68 15.30
C LYS A 139 5.47 1.79 15.43
N VAL A 140 4.76 0.92 14.72
CA VAL A 140 3.31 0.73 14.89
C VAL A 140 3.01 -0.71 15.30
N GLY A 141 1.82 -0.91 15.86
CA GLY A 141 1.32 -2.24 16.17
C GLY A 141 1.11 -3.10 14.92
N GLY A 142 0.78 -4.37 15.16
CA GLY A 142 0.35 -5.28 14.11
C GLY A 142 -1.00 -4.86 13.49
N GLY A 143 -1.20 -5.23 12.23
CA GLY A 143 -2.44 -4.99 11.51
C GLY A 143 -2.29 -5.23 10.01
N PRO A 144 -3.37 -5.08 9.25
CA PRO A 144 -3.31 -5.14 7.78
C PRO A 144 -2.30 -4.10 7.27
N PRO A 145 -1.49 -4.39 6.23
CA PRO A 145 -0.55 -3.42 5.66
C PRO A 145 -1.19 -2.07 5.29
N LEU A 146 -2.45 -2.08 4.81
CA LEU A 146 -3.21 -0.87 4.53
C LEU A 146 -3.39 0.05 5.77
N LEU A 147 -3.38 -0.50 6.99
CA LEU A 147 -3.37 0.29 8.21
C LEU A 147 -2.08 1.11 8.33
N ALA A 148 -0.91 0.50 8.10
CA ALA A 148 0.37 1.21 8.14
C ALA A 148 0.42 2.34 7.09
N GLU A 149 -0.12 2.07 5.90
CA GLU A 149 -0.24 3.07 4.82
C GLU A 149 -1.12 4.27 5.22
N LEU A 150 -2.23 4.03 5.91
CA LEU A 150 -3.09 5.13 6.40
C LEU A 150 -2.44 5.86 7.58
N LEU A 151 -1.80 5.14 8.49
CA LEU A 151 -1.12 5.71 9.65
C LEU A 151 0.08 6.58 9.22
N THR A 152 0.87 6.16 8.24
CA THR A 152 2.00 6.94 7.73
C THR A 152 1.53 8.23 7.07
N ILE A 153 0.41 8.20 6.32
CA ILE A 153 -0.18 9.41 5.72
C ILE A 153 -0.63 10.36 6.83
N LYS A 154 -1.34 9.86 7.85
CA LYS A 154 -1.74 10.67 9.00
C LYS A 154 -0.53 11.28 9.71
N ARG A 155 0.54 10.52 9.94
CA ARG A 155 1.77 11.01 10.57
C ARG A 155 2.50 12.03 9.70
N GLY A 156 2.53 11.85 8.39
CA GLY A 156 3.05 12.82 7.43
C GLY A 156 2.28 14.14 7.44
N LEU A 157 0.95 14.11 7.60
CA LEU A 157 0.16 15.32 7.81
C LEU A 157 0.54 16.03 9.11
N ILE A 158 0.77 15.29 10.20
CA ILE A 158 1.24 15.86 11.47
C ILE A 158 2.64 16.45 11.30
N LEU A 159 3.54 15.80 10.56
CA LEU A 159 4.90 16.30 10.29
C LEU A 159 4.85 17.66 9.58
N THR A 160 3.88 17.89 8.69
CA THR A 160 3.72 19.20 8.04
C THR A 160 3.34 20.30 9.04
N GLU A 161 2.62 19.97 10.11
CA GLU A 161 2.27 20.90 11.18
C GLU A 161 3.50 21.20 12.06
N GLU A 162 4.28 20.17 12.37
CA GLU A 162 5.48 20.26 13.23
C GLU A 162 6.59 21.10 12.59
N VAL A 163 6.84 20.93 11.29
CA VAL A 163 7.88 21.70 10.58
C VAL A 163 7.51 23.17 10.51
N GLY A 164 6.22 23.50 10.45
CA GLY A 164 5.74 24.87 10.22
C GLY A 164 6.09 25.36 8.81
N TYR A 165 5.09 25.76 8.04
CA TYR A 165 5.30 26.30 6.70
C TYR A 165 4.61 27.63 6.53
N SER A 166 5.17 28.47 5.66
CA SER A 166 4.60 29.78 5.34
C SER A 166 3.19 29.60 4.79
N PRO A 167 2.22 30.52 5.07
CA PRO A 167 0.90 30.49 4.46
C PRO A 167 0.91 30.48 2.92
N SER A 168 2.01 30.91 2.30
CA SER A 168 2.22 30.88 0.86
C SER A 168 2.70 29.54 0.31
N GLN A 169 3.15 28.61 1.16
CA GLN A 169 3.64 27.30 0.76
C GLN A 169 2.48 26.29 0.64
N ARG A 170 2.48 25.51 -0.44
CA ARG A 170 1.53 24.41 -0.65
C ARG A 170 2.20 23.05 -0.43
N ILE A 171 1.41 22.03 -0.11
CA ILE A 171 1.95 20.68 0.18
C ILE A 171 1.52 19.69 -0.91
N ILE A 172 2.48 18.89 -1.37
CA ILE A 172 2.26 17.68 -2.14
C ILE A 172 2.60 16.49 -1.24
N LEU A 173 1.62 15.63 -0.95
CA LEU A 173 1.80 14.39 -0.23
C LEU A 173 1.83 13.22 -1.23
N GLU A 174 2.92 12.45 -1.20
CA GLU A 174 3.17 11.33 -2.07
C GLU A 174 3.18 10.01 -1.31
N SER A 175 2.50 9.01 -1.87
CA SER A 175 2.48 7.62 -1.39
C SER A 175 2.40 6.69 -2.59
N ASP A 176 2.93 5.47 -2.46
CA ASP A 176 2.78 4.39 -3.44
C ASP A 176 1.53 3.52 -3.19
N SER A 177 0.77 3.79 -2.12
CA SER A 177 -0.48 3.09 -1.82
C SER A 177 -1.66 3.71 -2.55
N THR A 178 -1.93 3.21 -3.77
CA THR A 178 -3.12 3.60 -4.54
C THR A 178 -4.43 3.40 -3.76
N ASN A 179 -4.51 2.35 -2.92
CA ASN A 179 -5.70 2.07 -2.12
C ASN A 179 -5.94 3.14 -1.05
N ALA A 180 -4.90 3.53 -0.31
CA ALA A 180 -5.00 4.58 0.70
C ALA A 180 -5.40 5.92 0.07
N LEU A 181 -4.75 6.30 -1.04
CA LEU A 181 -5.07 7.53 -1.76
C LEU A 181 -6.49 7.55 -2.33
N LYS A 182 -6.98 6.41 -2.84
CA LYS A 182 -8.36 6.27 -3.31
C LYS A 182 -9.37 6.50 -2.19
N TRP A 183 -9.10 5.97 -1.00
CA TRP A 183 -9.95 6.16 0.18
C TRP A 183 -9.93 7.58 0.71
N ILE A 184 -8.78 8.24 0.72
CA ILE A 184 -8.68 9.64 1.14
C ILE A 184 -9.47 10.55 0.19
N LYS A 185 -9.39 10.28 -1.13
CA LYS A 185 -10.13 11.05 -2.14
C LYS A 185 -11.64 10.80 -2.08
N ASN A 186 -12.06 9.61 -1.67
CA ASN A 186 -13.47 9.27 -1.51
C ASN A 186 -13.65 8.41 -0.24
N PRO A 187 -13.82 9.06 0.94
CA PRO A 187 -13.94 8.37 2.22
C PRO A 187 -15.11 7.39 2.30
N ASP A 188 -16.11 7.50 1.43
CA ASP A 188 -17.25 6.57 1.37
C ASP A 188 -16.91 5.20 0.78
N LEU A 189 -15.77 5.10 0.09
CA LEU A 189 -15.23 3.82 -0.37
C LEU A 189 -14.43 3.09 0.72
N SER A 190 -14.14 3.76 1.83
CA SER A 190 -13.45 3.13 2.97
C SER A 190 -14.42 2.34 3.82
N THR A 191 -13.88 1.39 4.55
CA THR A 191 -14.70 0.42 5.29
C THR A 191 -14.86 0.85 6.72
N LEU A 192 -15.86 0.31 7.41
CA LEU A 192 -16.19 0.74 8.78
C LEU A 192 -14.97 0.68 9.72
N LEU A 193 -14.08 -0.31 9.52
CA LEU A 193 -12.84 -0.45 10.28
C LEU A 193 -11.91 0.76 10.15
N PHE A 194 -11.78 1.32 8.94
CA PHE A 194 -10.88 2.44 8.65
C PHE A 194 -11.60 3.78 8.53
N LYS A 195 -12.94 3.80 8.56
CA LYS A 195 -13.77 4.97 8.25
C LYS A 195 -13.38 6.18 9.07
N SER A 196 -13.23 6.04 10.38
CA SER A 196 -12.84 7.15 11.26
C SER A 196 -11.46 7.70 10.90
N LEU A 197 -10.48 6.82 10.65
CA LEU A 197 -9.12 7.22 10.28
C LEU A 197 -9.09 7.89 8.91
N VAL A 198 -9.76 7.32 7.92
CA VAL A 198 -9.83 7.86 6.55
C VAL A 198 -10.54 9.21 6.54
N THR A 199 -11.66 9.35 7.26
CA THR A 199 -12.37 10.63 7.37
C THR A 199 -11.49 11.69 8.00
N ASP A 200 -10.79 11.40 9.11
CA ASP A 200 -9.84 12.33 9.74
C ASP A 200 -8.74 12.78 8.75
N ILE A 201 -8.13 11.84 8.03
CA ILE A 201 -7.11 12.15 7.01
C ILE A 201 -7.70 13.01 5.89
N ALA A 202 -8.85 12.62 5.34
CA ALA A 202 -9.49 13.32 4.24
C ALA A 202 -9.88 14.75 4.61
N THR A 203 -10.46 14.96 5.80
CA THR A 203 -10.78 16.29 6.31
C THR A 203 -9.52 17.15 6.46
N ARG A 204 -8.42 16.61 6.97
CA ARG A 204 -7.14 17.34 7.07
C ARG A 204 -6.56 17.71 5.71
N VAL A 205 -6.63 16.79 4.74
CA VAL A 205 -6.19 17.02 3.36
C VAL A 205 -7.00 18.13 2.71
N GLU A 206 -8.32 18.08 2.85
CA GLU A 206 -9.25 19.07 2.27
C GLU A 206 -9.08 20.45 2.92
N MET A 207 -9.14 20.53 4.25
CA MET A 207 -9.03 21.81 4.98
C MET A 207 -7.74 22.58 4.67
N LYS A 208 -6.65 21.85 4.40
CA LYS A 208 -5.33 22.44 4.12
C LYS A 208 -5.02 22.54 2.62
N GLY A 209 -5.93 22.12 1.74
CA GLY A 209 -5.69 22.11 0.30
C GLY A 209 -4.48 21.28 -0.11
N ILE A 210 -4.23 20.15 0.57
CA ILE A 210 -3.08 19.29 0.30
C ILE A 210 -3.31 18.50 -0.98
N ILE A 211 -2.32 18.50 -1.86
CA ILE A 211 -2.36 17.73 -3.10
C ILE A 211 -1.83 16.32 -2.81
N THR A 212 -2.68 15.31 -2.96
CA THR A 212 -2.24 13.91 -2.85
C THR A 212 -1.84 13.36 -4.22
N ARG A 213 -0.74 12.61 -4.28
CA ARG A 213 -0.20 12.06 -5.52
C ARG A 213 0.30 10.64 -5.32
N HIS A 214 -0.10 9.75 -6.24
CA HIS A 214 0.48 8.43 -6.30
C HIS A 214 1.86 8.48 -6.97
N ILE A 215 2.84 7.78 -6.42
CA ILE A 215 4.16 7.58 -7.03
C ILE A 215 4.53 6.09 -7.09
N PRO A 216 5.36 5.65 -8.04
CA PRO A 216 5.88 4.28 -8.03
C PRO A 216 6.73 4.05 -6.77
N ARG A 217 6.66 2.85 -6.19
CA ARG A 217 7.48 2.47 -5.02
C ARG A 217 8.98 2.74 -5.19
N ALA A 218 9.51 2.53 -6.40
CA ALA A 218 10.91 2.81 -6.72
C ALA A 218 11.29 4.31 -6.54
N ALA A 219 10.33 5.23 -6.68
CA ALA A 219 10.51 6.66 -6.42
C ALA A 219 10.40 7.00 -4.92
N ASN A 220 9.80 6.12 -4.11
CA ASN A 220 9.48 6.33 -2.70
C ASN A 220 10.47 5.62 -1.74
N TRP A 221 11.64 5.24 -2.24
CA TRP A 221 12.57 4.35 -1.53
C TRP A 221 13.02 4.87 -0.17
N GLU A 222 13.17 6.19 0.01
CA GLU A 222 13.58 6.75 1.31
C GLU A 222 12.50 6.60 2.37
N ALA A 223 11.23 6.80 2.01
CA ALA A 223 10.13 6.60 2.92
C ALA A 223 9.96 5.11 3.28
N ASP A 224 10.16 4.21 2.30
CA ASP A 224 10.17 2.75 2.50
C ASP A 224 11.27 2.30 3.47
N GLU A 225 12.48 2.85 3.33
CA GLU A 225 13.59 2.56 4.25
C GLU A 225 13.31 3.10 5.67
N LEU A 226 12.75 4.30 5.80
CA LEU A 226 12.31 4.85 7.09
C LEU A 226 11.20 3.97 7.71
N ALA A 227 10.26 3.49 6.91
CA ALA A 227 9.16 2.66 7.41
C ALA A 227 9.66 1.31 7.91
N LYS A 228 10.59 0.68 7.20
CA LYS A 228 11.25 -0.56 7.62
C LYS A 228 12.09 -0.36 8.88
N ALA A 229 12.85 0.74 8.97
CA ALA A 229 13.63 1.06 10.17
C ALA A 229 12.73 1.25 11.40
N GLY A 230 11.51 1.78 11.22
CA GLY A 230 10.52 1.95 12.29
C GLY A 230 10.01 0.64 12.90
N ILE A 231 10.08 -0.49 12.20
CA ILE A 231 9.61 -1.79 12.73
C ILE A 231 10.41 -2.22 13.98
N GLY A 232 11.71 -1.89 13.98
CA GLY A 232 12.69 -2.33 14.98
C GLY A 232 13.39 -3.64 14.63
#